data_AF-A0A6I2QTZ7-F1
#
_entry.id   AF-A0A6I2QTZ7-F1
#
_cell.length_a   1.000
_cell.length_b   1.000
_cell.length_c   1.000
_cell.angle_alpha   90.00
_cell.angle_beta   90.00
_cell.angle_gamma   90.00
#
_symmetry.space_group_name_H-M   'P 1'
#
loop_
_entity.id
_entity.type
_entity.pdbx_description
1 polymer ?
#
loop_
_entity_poly.entity_id
_entity_poly.type
_entity_poly.pdbx_seq_one_letter_code
_entity_poly.pdbx_strand_id
1 'polypeptide(L)'
;MQLEDKLNVSTLVTAGLLSCLYQISTNPKLLKKSMSLVLLQTMWILLKEFIRRLKMALNAKELIKKRDLINQKKNKEIEIEVPDTGTFLFRLPTLEDYEDSEAYAKSRKKQILANNYLIHACCIEPNLRDEELLKEFECKEPVEIVDKIFMIGEITSIADTLVKKAGFDKDNIEVVDKIKN
;
A
#
# COMPACT_ATOMS: atom_id res chain seq x y z
N MET A 1 38.93 14.66 -4.10
CA MET A 1 38.80 14.77 -2.62
C MET A 1 37.69 15.75 -2.30
N GLN A 2 36.41 15.38 -2.47
CA GLN A 2 35.24 16.07 -1.90
C GLN A 2 34.06 15.09 -2.00
N LEU A 3 33.53 14.66 -0.85
CA LEU A 3 32.20 14.06 -0.66
C LEU A 3 32.05 13.81 0.85
N GLU A 4 32.02 14.89 1.63
CA GLU A 4 31.58 14.87 3.03
C GLU A 4 30.17 15.44 3.13
N ASP A 5 29.20 14.79 2.47
CA ASP A 5 27.77 15.05 2.66
C ASP A 5 27.09 13.80 3.23
N LYS A 6 27.61 13.33 4.37
CA LYS A 6 26.85 12.49 5.30
C LYS A 6 26.63 13.30 6.56
N LEU A 7 25.74 14.29 6.46
CA LEU A 7 25.16 14.95 7.62
C LEU A 7 24.47 13.86 8.45
N ASN A 8 25.15 13.43 9.50
CA ASN A 8 24.77 12.32 10.34
C ASN A 8 23.40 12.64 10.97
N VAL A 9 22.35 11.90 10.62
CA VAL A 9 21.00 12.11 11.18
C VAL A 9 21.04 12.06 12.72
N SER A 10 22.03 11.36 13.31
CA SER A 10 22.27 11.38 14.76
C SER A 10 22.66 12.76 15.29
N THR A 11 23.47 13.55 14.56
CA THR A 11 23.91 14.88 15.01
C THR A 11 22.76 15.88 14.97
N LEU A 12 21.89 15.81 13.96
CA LEU A 12 20.66 16.61 13.88
C LEU A 12 19.66 16.28 15.00
N VAL A 13 19.50 14.99 15.33
CA VAL A 13 18.64 14.56 16.44
C VAL A 13 19.21 15.04 17.78
N THR A 14 20.53 14.96 17.98
CA THR A 14 21.16 15.48 19.20
C THR A 14 21.07 17.01 19.30
N ALA A 15 21.18 17.73 18.19
CA ALA A 15 21.07 19.19 18.15
C ALA A 15 19.63 19.66 18.43
N GLY A 16 18.62 18.96 17.89
CA GLY A 16 17.21 19.20 18.17
C GLY A 16 16.87 18.95 19.64
N LEU A 17 17.40 17.87 20.23
CA LEU A 17 17.25 17.57 21.66
C LEU A 17 17.92 18.61 22.55
N LEU A 18 19.12 19.09 22.19
CA LEU A 18 19.83 20.16 22.91
C LEU A 18 19.09 21.50 22.87
N SER A 19 18.55 21.88 21.70
CA SER A 19 17.72 23.09 21.54
C SER A 19 16.45 23.01 22.38
N CYS A 20 15.80 21.84 22.40
CA CYS A 20 14.62 21.59 23.21
C CYS A 20 14.94 21.65 24.71
N LEU A 21 16.05 21.05 25.16
CA LEU A 21 16.55 21.13 26.54
C LEU A 21 16.88 22.58 26.96
N TYR A 22 17.41 23.40 26.06
CA TYR A 22 17.72 24.81 26.32
C TYR A 22 16.46 25.68 26.48
N GLN A 23 15.43 25.45 25.65
CA GLN A 23 14.13 26.11 25.82
C GLN A 23 13.40 25.66 27.09
N ILE A 24 13.61 24.42 27.53
CA ILE A 24 13.06 23.88 28.79
C ILE A 24 13.74 24.52 30.03
N SER A 25 15.03 24.84 29.95
CA SER A 25 15.80 25.54 31.00
C SER A 25 15.25 26.95 31.30
N THR A 26 14.77 27.65 30.28
CA THR A 26 14.38 29.07 30.39
C THR A 26 12.92 29.31 30.79
N ASN A 27 12.05 28.29 30.80
CA ASN A 27 10.64 28.47 31.18
C ASN A 27 9.97 27.20 31.79
N PRO A 28 10.05 26.98 33.12
CA PRO A 28 9.68 25.72 33.77
C PRO A 28 8.17 25.43 33.86
N LYS A 29 7.30 26.36 33.42
CA LYS A 29 5.83 26.23 33.52
C LYS A 29 5.18 25.49 32.34
N LEU A 30 5.90 25.27 31.23
CA LEU A 30 5.42 24.51 30.06
C LEU A 30 5.66 22.99 30.18
N LEU A 31 6.36 22.54 31.22
CA LEU A 31 6.90 21.19 31.37
C LEU A 31 5.88 20.06 31.56
N LYS A 32 4.68 20.29 32.10
CA LYS A 32 3.87 19.17 32.63
C LYS A 32 2.97 18.47 31.61
N LYS A 33 2.58 19.13 30.52
CA LYS A 33 1.61 18.57 29.55
C LYS A 33 2.26 18.18 28.22
N SER A 34 3.16 19.02 27.67
CA SER A 34 3.78 18.78 26.36
C SER A 34 4.93 17.77 26.38
N MET A 35 5.72 17.70 27.47
CA MET A 35 6.83 16.75 27.57
C MET A 35 6.39 15.29 27.55
N SER A 36 5.23 14.97 28.14
CA SER A 36 4.73 13.59 28.16
C SER A 36 4.51 13.04 26.74
N LEU A 37 3.93 13.86 25.85
CA LEU A 37 3.64 13.47 24.48
C LEU A 37 4.90 13.37 23.63
N VAL A 38 5.83 14.33 23.76
CA VAL A 38 7.09 14.30 23.00
C VAL A 38 7.98 13.13 23.43
N LEU A 39 8.07 12.84 24.73
CA LEU A 39 8.82 11.69 25.25
C LEU A 39 8.18 10.36 24.83
N LEU A 40 6.85 10.25 24.83
CA LEU A 40 6.16 9.06 24.32
C LEU A 40 6.41 8.88 22.81
N GLN A 41 6.37 9.96 22.03
CA GLN A 41 6.63 9.94 20.59
C GLN A 41 8.08 9.50 20.29
N THR A 42 9.07 10.06 20.99
CA THR A 42 10.49 9.70 20.78
C THR A 42 10.78 8.30 21.29
N MET A 43 10.19 7.87 22.40
CA MET A 43 10.29 6.51 22.91
C MET A 43 9.67 5.50 21.93
N TRP A 44 8.54 5.83 21.30
CA TRP A 44 7.93 4.99 20.26
C TRP A 44 8.78 4.89 18.99
N ILE A 45 9.42 5.98 18.56
CA ILE A 45 10.37 5.98 17.44
C ILE A 45 11.59 5.11 17.76
N LEU A 46 12.16 5.26 18.96
CA LEU A 46 13.30 4.44 19.40
C LEU A 46 12.93 2.96 19.56
N LEU A 47 11.72 2.67 20.05
CA LEU A 47 11.20 1.31 20.15
C LEU A 47 10.99 0.68 18.76
N LYS A 48 10.46 1.44 17.80
CA LYS A 48 10.36 1.00 16.40
C LYS A 48 11.71 0.67 15.79
N GLU A 49 12.70 1.53 16.00
CA GLU A 49 14.06 1.34 15.48
C GLU A 49 14.77 0.16 16.17
N PHE A 50 14.53 -0.05 17.46
CA PHE A 50 15.01 -1.21 18.21
C PHE A 50 14.39 -2.52 17.72
N ILE A 51 13.06 -2.56 17.53
CA ILE A 51 12.36 -3.71 16.95
C ILE A 51 12.83 -3.97 15.51
N ARG A 52 13.13 -2.93 14.73
CA ARG A 52 13.68 -3.05 13.38
C ARG A 52 15.03 -3.77 13.37
N ARG A 53 15.90 -3.48 14.33
CA ARG A 53 17.21 -4.12 14.50
C ARG A 53 17.14 -5.58 14.96
N LEU A 54 16.04 -6.00 15.59
CA LEU A 54 15.83 -7.38 16.04
C LEU A 54 15.27 -8.32 14.95
N LYS A 55 14.98 -7.83 13.73
CA LYS A 55 14.52 -8.69 12.63
C LYS A 55 15.66 -9.61 12.17
N MET A 56 15.68 -10.84 12.70
CA MET A 56 16.53 -11.91 12.19
C MET A 56 16.01 -12.44 10.85
N ALA A 57 16.91 -13.03 10.06
CA ALA A 57 16.53 -13.72 8.84
C ALA A 57 15.61 -14.91 9.16
N LEU A 58 14.46 -14.98 8.50
CA LEU A 58 13.47 -16.03 8.73
C LEU A 58 14.01 -17.39 8.29
N ASN A 59 13.76 -18.42 9.10
CA ASN A 59 14.05 -19.82 8.75
C ASN A 59 12.80 -20.50 8.15
N ALA A 60 12.97 -21.57 7.38
CA ALA A 60 11.88 -22.32 6.74
C ALA A 60 10.78 -22.76 7.73
N LYS A 61 11.17 -23.18 8.94
CA LYS A 61 10.22 -23.57 10.01
C LYS A 61 9.35 -22.40 10.49
N GLU A 62 9.87 -21.17 10.46
CA GLU A 62 9.11 -19.97 10.86
C GLU A 62 8.15 -19.52 9.78
N LEU A 63 8.52 -19.70 8.50
CA LEU A 63 7.62 -19.45 7.37
C LEU A 63 6.42 -20.39 7.39
N ILE A 64 6.63 -21.66 7.74
CA ILE A 64 5.54 -22.64 7.88
C ILE A 64 4.57 -22.22 8.99
N LYS A 65 5.07 -21.73 10.13
CA LYS A 65 4.22 -21.21 11.23
C LYS A 65 3.43 -19.96 10.81
N LYS A 66 3.95 -19.18 9.85
CA LYS A 66 3.30 -17.98 9.31
C LYS A 66 2.48 -18.25 8.05
N ARG A 67 2.34 -19.51 7.61
CA ARG A 67 1.62 -19.89 6.39
C ARG A 67 0.22 -19.28 6.34
N ASP A 68 -0.54 -19.42 7.43
CA ASP A 68 -1.93 -18.97 7.46
C ASP A 68 -2.03 -17.45 7.37
N LEU A 69 -1.11 -16.74 8.01
CA LEU A 69 -1.00 -15.27 7.92
C LEU A 69 -0.64 -14.80 6.51
N ILE A 70 0.22 -15.56 5.80
CA ILE A 70 0.58 -15.25 4.41
C ILE A 70 -0.62 -15.48 3.48
N ASN A 71 -1.37 -16.56 3.68
CA ASN A 71 -2.56 -16.86 2.90
C ASN A 71 -3.65 -15.81 3.12
N GLN A 72 -3.90 -15.42 4.38
CA GLN A 72 -4.82 -14.34 4.71
C GLN A 72 -4.38 -13.00 4.11
N LYS A 73 -3.08 -12.71 4.03
CA LYS A 73 -2.58 -11.50 3.38
C LYS A 73 -2.87 -11.50 1.87
N LYS A 74 -2.76 -12.65 1.22
CA LYS A 74 -2.99 -12.80 -0.22
C LYS A 74 -4.47 -12.74 -0.60
N ASN A 75 -5.34 -13.30 0.25
CA ASN A 75 -6.79 -13.39 -0.01
C ASN A 75 -7.57 -12.25 0.64
N LYS A 76 -6.98 -11.05 0.77
CA LYS A 76 -7.72 -9.92 1.32
C LYS A 76 -8.72 -9.39 0.30
N GLU A 77 -9.90 -9.07 0.81
CA GLU A 77 -10.92 -8.33 0.11
C GLU A 77 -10.78 -6.84 0.45
N ILE A 78 -11.12 -5.99 -0.51
CA ILE A 78 -11.01 -4.54 -0.43
C ILE A 78 -12.36 -3.97 -0.83
N GLU A 79 -12.96 -3.22 0.09
CA GLU A 79 -14.10 -2.37 -0.22
C GLU A 79 -13.60 -1.02 -0.75
N ILE A 80 -14.12 -0.61 -1.90
CA ILE A 80 -13.85 0.68 -2.51
C ILE A 80 -15.18 1.40 -2.67
N GLU A 81 -15.29 2.57 -2.04
CA GLU A 81 -16.43 3.46 -2.20
C GLU A 81 -16.15 4.45 -3.33
N VAL A 82 -17.01 4.46 -4.34
CA VAL A 82 -17.03 5.45 -5.41
C VAL A 82 -18.13 6.46 -5.08
N PRO A 83 -17.81 7.77 -4.98
CA PRO A 83 -18.75 8.78 -4.49
C PRO A 83 -20.12 8.80 -5.19
N ASP A 84 -20.15 8.50 -6.49
CA ASP A 84 -21.36 8.63 -7.32
C ASP A 84 -22.07 7.29 -7.57
N THR A 85 -21.35 6.16 -7.48
CA THR A 85 -21.85 4.84 -7.90
C THR A 85 -22.15 3.90 -6.72
N GLY A 86 -21.45 4.07 -5.59
CA GLY A 86 -21.63 3.26 -4.38
C GLY A 86 -20.42 2.41 -4.01
N THR A 87 -20.64 1.40 -3.17
CA THR A 87 -19.60 0.54 -2.60
C THR A 87 -19.43 -0.74 -3.40
N PHE A 88 -18.18 -1.07 -3.72
CA PHE A 88 -17.78 -2.25 -4.48
C PHE A 88 -16.83 -3.11 -3.66
N LEU A 89 -17.03 -4.43 -3.69
CA LEU A 89 -16.15 -5.41 -3.05
C LEU A 89 -15.24 -6.04 -4.11
N PHE A 90 -13.94 -5.86 -3.94
CA PHE A 90 -12.91 -6.42 -4.82
C PHE A 90 -12.03 -7.42 -4.09
N ARG A 91 -11.62 -8.48 -4.79
CA ARG A 91 -10.47 -9.30 -4.38
C ARG A 91 -9.17 -8.68 -4.87
N LEU A 92 -8.07 -9.01 -4.20
CA LEU A 92 -6.74 -8.71 -4.73
C LEU A 92 -6.47 -9.49 -6.03
N PRO A 93 -5.91 -8.82 -7.06
CA PRO A 93 -5.49 -9.50 -8.28
C PRO A 93 -4.32 -10.44 -8.01
N THR A 94 -4.35 -11.61 -8.65
CA THR A 94 -3.21 -12.54 -8.68
C THR A 94 -2.28 -12.20 -9.84
N LEU A 95 -1.14 -12.89 -9.92
CA LEU A 95 -0.22 -12.74 -11.06
C LEU A 95 -0.89 -13.14 -12.38
N GLU A 96 -1.68 -14.21 -12.37
CA GLU A 96 -2.40 -14.71 -13.55
C GLU A 96 -3.41 -13.67 -14.04
N ASP A 97 -4.21 -13.09 -13.14
CA ASP A 97 -5.16 -12.02 -13.50
C ASP A 97 -4.46 -10.81 -14.14
N TYR A 98 -3.28 -10.46 -13.63
CA TYR A 98 -2.48 -9.35 -14.17
C TYR A 98 -1.93 -9.68 -15.55
N GLU A 99 -1.39 -10.89 -15.75
CA GLU A 99 -0.89 -11.35 -17.05
C GLU A 99 -2.01 -11.43 -18.10
N ASP A 100 -3.18 -11.92 -17.71
CA ASP A 100 -4.37 -11.98 -18.57
C ASP A 100 -4.84 -10.58 -18.97
N SER A 101 -4.81 -9.62 -18.04
CA SER A 101 -5.17 -8.23 -18.33
C SER A 101 -4.24 -7.59 -19.36
N GLU A 102 -2.93 -7.83 -19.24
CA GLU A 102 -1.91 -7.37 -20.18
C GLU A 102 -2.05 -8.05 -21.55
N ALA A 103 -2.33 -9.35 -21.56
CA ALA A 103 -2.59 -10.10 -22.79
C ALA A 103 -3.84 -9.57 -23.52
N TYR A 104 -4.91 -9.28 -22.77
CA TYR A 104 -6.15 -8.70 -23.29
C TYR A 104 -5.88 -7.33 -23.93
N ALA A 105 -5.18 -6.44 -23.23
CA ALA A 105 -4.79 -5.13 -23.77
C ALA A 105 -3.91 -5.21 -25.02
N LYS A 106 -2.92 -6.12 -25.03
CA LYS A 106 -2.03 -6.35 -26.19
C LYS A 106 -2.80 -6.83 -27.41
N SER A 107 -3.74 -7.76 -27.23
CA SER A 107 -4.55 -8.29 -28.34
C SER A 107 -5.38 -7.20 -29.03
N ARG A 108 -5.88 -6.23 -28.26
CA ARG A 108 -6.72 -5.11 -28.74
C ARG A 108 -5.93 -3.83 -29.01
N LYS A 109 -4.61 -3.82 -28.78
CA LYS A 109 -3.72 -2.65 -28.91
C LYS A 109 -4.18 -1.43 -28.11
N LYS A 110 -4.83 -1.63 -26.97
CA LYS A 110 -5.34 -0.57 -26.10
C LYS A 110 -4.97 -0.87 -24.65
N GLN A 111 -4.05 -0.09 -24.10
CA GLN A 111 -3.56 -0.29 -22.73
C GLN A 111 -4.64 -0.03 -21.67
N ILE A 112 -5.56 0.89 -21.93
CA ILE A 112 -6.67 1.22 -21.01
C ILE A 112 -7.54 -0.01 -20.71
N LEU A 113 -7.67 -0.93 -21.68
CA LEU A 113 -8.45 -2.15 -21.50
C LEU A 113 -7.85 -3.15 -20.50
N ALA A 114 -6.56 -3.04 -20.17
CA ALA A 114 -5.95 -3.85 -19.10
C ALA A 114 -6.63 -3.55 -17.77
N ASN A 115 -6.82 -2.26 -17.46
CA ASN A 115 -7.47 -1.83 -16.23
C ASN A 115 -8.93 -2.31 -16.16
N ASN A 116 -9.65 -2.21 -17.28
CA ASN A 116 -11.04 -2.66 -17.35
C ASN A 116 -11.15 -4.16 -17.11
N TYR A 117 -10.27 -4.94 -17.74
CA TYR A 117 -10.22 -6.38 -17.54
C TYR A 117 -9.93 -6.72 -16.07
N LEU A 118 -8.95 -6.04 -15.46
CA LEU A 118 -8.56 -6.26 -14.09
C LEU A 118 -9.71 -6.00 -13.11
N ILE A 119 -10.41 -4.88 -13.27
CA ILE A 119 -11.57 -4.51 -12.44
C ILE A 119 -12.70 -5.54 -12.64
N HIS A 120 -13.02 -5.88 -13.89
CA HIS A 120 -14.05 -6.86 -14.21
C HIS A 120 -13.72 -8.25 -13.61
N ALA A 121 -12.46 -8.67 -13.62
CA ALA A 121 -12.04 -9.97 -13.11
C ALA A 121 -11.97 -10.03 -11.56
N CYS A 122 -11.73 -8.89 -10.91
CA CYS A 122 -11.53 -8.80 -9.47
C CYS A 122 -12.78 -8.35 -8.69
N CYS A 123 -13.82 -7.85 -9.36
CA CYS A 123 -15.07 -7.48 -8.71
C CYS A 123 -15.80 -8.74 -8.21
N ILE A 124 -16.09 -8.80 -6.92
CA ILE A 124 -16.94 -9.83 -6.30
C ILE A 124 -18.38 -9.31 -6.23
N GLU A 125 -18.57 -8.12 -5.67
CA GLU A 125 -19.88 -7.49 -5.52
C GLU A 125 -19.85 -6.03 -6.02
N PRO A 126 -20.78 -5.62 -6.89
CA PRO A 126 -21.81 -6.40 -7.57
C PRO A 126 -21.21 -7.37 -8.61
N ASN A 127 -21.97 -8.42 -8.96
CA ASN A 127 -21.54 -9.39 -9.97
C ASN A 127 -21.60 -8.78 -11.38
N LEU A 128 -20.46 -8.28 -11.87
CA LEU A 128 -20.34 -7.67 -13.20
C LEU A 128 -20.54 -8.65 -14.37
N ARG A 129 -20.65 -9.95 -14.08
CA ARG A 129 -20.89 -11.01 -15.07
C ARG A 129 -22.36 -11.41 -15.20
N ASP A 130 -23.24 -10.73 -14.48
CA ASP A 130 -24.67 -11.02 -14.54
C ASP A 130 -25.23 -10.73 -15.94
N GLU A 131 -25.95 -11.70 -16.51
CA GLU A 131 -26.50 -11.59 -17.86
C GLU A 131 -27.58 -10.52 -17.96
N GLU A 132 -28.35 -10.30 -16.88
CA GLU A 132 -29.39 -9.26 -16.85
C GLU A 132 -28.77 -7.87 -16.91
N LEU A 133 -27.71 -7.66 -16.12
CA LEU A 133 -26.95 -6.41 -16.10
C LEU A 133 -26.30 -6.14 -17.46
N LEU A 134 -25.65 -7.14 -18.06
CA LEU A 134 -25.01 -6.96 -19.38
C LEU A 134 -26.01 -6.63 -20.50
N LYS A 135 -27.24 -7.19 -20.43
CA LYS A 135 -28.31 -6.90 -21.39
C LYS A 135 -28.84 -5.48 -21.22
N GLU A 136 -29.12 -5.05 -19.99
CA GLU A 136 -29.66 -3.71 -19.71
C GLU A 136 -28.67 -2.59 -20.10
N PHE A 137 -27.37 -2.83 -19.92
CA PHE A 137 -26.31 -1.90 -20.31
C PHE A 137 -25.86 -2.03 -21.78
N GLU A 138 -26.52 -2.88 -22.58
CA GLU A 138 -26.23 -3.13 -23.99
C GLU A 138 -24.75 -3.45 -24.28
N CYS A 139 -24.10 -4.20 -23.38
CA CYS A 139 -22.69 -4.54 -23.49
C CYS A 139 -22.47 -5.65 -24.52
N LYS A 140 -21.52 -5.48 -25.45
CA LYS A 140 -21.15 -6.52 -26.43
C LYS A 140 -20.14 -7.49 -25.87
N GLU A 141 -19.25 -6.98 -25.03
CA GLU A 141 -18.29 -7.77 -24.27
C GLU A 141 -18.49 -7.50 -22.77
N PRO A 142 -18.35 -8.52 -21.90
CA PRO A 142 -18.49 -8.35 -20.46
C PRO A 142 -17.57 -7.28 -19.86
N VAL A 143 -16.40 -7.04 -20.46
CA VAL A 143 -15.43 -6.03 -20.00
C VAL A 143 -15.91 -4.60 -20.24
N GLU A 144 -16.78 -4.37 -21.22
CA GLU A 144 -17.30 -3.03 -21.57
C GLU A 144 -18.17 -2.45 -20.46
N ILE A 145 -18.74 -3.28 -19.59
CA ILE A 145 -19.55 -2.84 -18.46
C ILE A 145 -18.80 -1.87 -17.54
N VAL A 146 -17.48 -2.06 -17.42
CA VAL A 146 -16.62 -1.21 -16.58
C VAL A 146 -16.57 0.21 -17.13
N ASP A 147 -16.46 0.37 -18.45
CA ASP A 147 -16.48 1.69 -19.11
C ASP A 147 -17.86 2.36 -19.06
N LYS A 148 -18.93 1.57 -18.86
CA LYS A 148 -20.31 2.07 -18.77
C LYS A 148 -20.66 2.52 -17.36
N ILE A 149 -20.15 1.83 -16.35
CA ILE A 149 -20.42 2.11 -14.93
C ILE A 149 -19.50 3.21 -14.40
N PHE A 150 -18.22 3.20 -14.79
CA PHE A 150 -17.21 4.08 -14.21
C PHE A 150 -16.66 5.09 -15.21
N MET A 151 -16.25 6.25 -14.70
CA MET A 151 -15.51 7.21 -15.50
C MET A 151 -14.05 6.78 -15.68
N ILE A 152 -13.41 7.24 -16.76
CA ILE A 152 -12.01 6.89 -17.10
C ILE A 152 -11.04 7.14 -15.92
N GLY A 153 -11.23 8.23 -15.17
CA GLY A 153 -10.39 8.55 -14.01
C GLY A 153 -10.63 7.67 -12.78
N GLU A 154 -11.84 7.13 -12.63
CA GLU A 154 -12.18 6.21 -11.55
C GLU A 154 -11.60 4.84 -11.84
N ILE A 155 -11.72 4.38 -13.09
CA ILE A 155 -11.13 3.12 -13.58
C ILE A 155 -9.63 3.08 -13.28
N THR A 156 -8.88 4.12 -13.65
CA THR A 156 -7.44 4.16 -13.39
C THR A 156 -7.14 4.18 -11.89
N SER A 157 -7.90 4.95 -11.11
CA SER A 157 -7.71 5.05 -9.66
C SER A 157 -8.00 3.73 -8.93
N ILE A 158 -9.04 3.01 -9.33
CA ILE A 158 -9.41 1.69 -8.78
C ILE A 158 -8.32 0.67 -9.15
N ALA A 159 -7.96 0.57 -10.43
CA ALA A 159 -6.95 -0.38 -10.89
C ALA A 159 -5.59 -0.15 -10.19
N ASP A 160 -5.14 1.11 -10.10
CA ASP A 160 -3.91 1.46 -9.39
C ASP A 160 -3.96 1.06 -7.91
N THR A 161 -5.12 1.25 -7.27
CA THR A 161 -5.30 0.90 -5.86
C THR A 161 -5.23 -0.62 -5.66
N LEU A 162 -5.85 -1.40 -6.54
CA LEU A 162 -5.81 -2.87 -6.51
C LEU A 162 -4.38 -3.38 -6.70
N VAL A 163 -3.66 -2.87 -7.70
CA VAL A 163 -2.28 -3.25 -8.01
C VAL A 163 -1.33 -2.87 -6.87
N LYS A 164 -1.45 -1.67 -6.29
CA LYS A 164 -0.65 -1.25 -5.13
C LYS A 164 -0.86 -2.18 -3.93
N LYS A 165 -2.12 -2.51 -3.63
CA LYS A 165 -2.48 -3.40 -2.50
C LYS A 165 -2.06 -4.86 -2.75
N ALA A 166 -1.97 -5.28 -4.01
CA ALA A 166 -1.45 -6.60 -4.41
C ALA A 166 0.08 -6.74 -4.25
N GLY A 167 0.79 -5.64 -3.95
CA GLY A 167 2.21 -5.68 -3.62
C GLY A 167 3.13 -5.05 -4.67
N PHE A 168 2.59 -4.46 -5.74
CA PHE A 168 3.36 -3.78 -6.77
C PHE A 168 3.83 -2.38 -6.36
N ASP A 169 3.50 -1.93 -5.13
CA ASP A 169 4.00 -0.65 -4.62
C ASP A 169 5.50 -0.71 -4.30
N LYS A 170 6.21 0.37 -4.60
CA LYS A 170 7.67 0.48 -4.48
C LYS A 170 8.13 0.49 -3.03
N ASP A 171 7.26 0.89 -2.11
CA ASP A 171 7.56 0.99 -0.68
C ASP A 171 7.33 -0.31 0.09
N ASN A 172 6.88 -1.39 -0.57
CA ASN A 172 6.60 -2.67 0.07
C ASN A 172 7.86 -3.47 0.48
N ILE A 173 9.04 -3.07 -0.01
CA ILE A 173 10.30 -3.78 0.21
C ILE A 173 11.34 -2.78 0.73
N GLU A 174 11.80 -3.01 1.96
CA GLU A 174 12.95 -2.29 2.51
C GLU A 174 14.23 -3.09 2.24
N VAL A 175 15.11 -2.55 1.41
CA VAL A 175 16.45 -3.10 1.24
C VAL A 175 17.33 -2.61 2.40
N VAL A 176 17.81 -3.54 3.23
CA VAL A 176 18.74 -3.24 4.33
C VAL A 176 20.09 -3.86 4.01
N ASP A 177 21.10 -3.03 3.79
CA ASP A 177 22.48 -3.49 3.58
C ASP A 177 23.04 -4.09 4.87
N LYS A 178 23.53 -5.33 4.79
CA LYS A 178 24.26 -5.95 5.90
C LYS A 178 25.67 -5.40 5.96
N ILE A 179 25.89 -4.37 6.78
CA ILE A 179 27.24 -3.95 7.16
C ILE A 179 27.78 -5.01 8.15
N LYS A 180 28.76 -5.79 7.70
CA LYS A 180 29.56 -6.66 8.58
C LYS A 180 30.62 -5.76 9.26
N ASN A 181 30.52 -5.60 10.58
CA ASN A 181 31.64 -5.20 11.42
C ASN A 181 32.15 -6.43 12.18
#